data_AF-W4M7P9-F1
#
_entry.id   AF-W4M7P9-F1
#
_cell.length_a   1.000
_cell.length_b   1.000
_cell.length_c   1.000
_cell.angle_alpha   90.00
_cell.angle_beta   90.00
_cell.angle_gamma   90.00
#
_symmetry.space_group_name_H-M   'P 1'
#
loop_
_entity.id
_entity.type
_entity.pdbx_description
1 polymer ?
#
loop_
_entity_poly.entity_id
_entity_poly.type
_entity_poly.pdbx_seq_one_letter_code
_entity_poly.pdbx_strand_id
1 'polypeptide(L)'
;MELPDQQAFIDRKARENIEHPDGTQMDGSRHAITEMIQDQLTRSEVETALADCEIIEDYPTTHRSLPDCLVLGRLPNTQPLHAVAAIDEARDRIFVVTIYRPSPKRWEHDWRTRKSLLS
;
A
#
# COMPACT_ATOMS: atom_id res chain seq x y z
N MET A 1 -7.89 16.97 17.27
CA MET A 1 -7.44 15.59 17.00
C MET A 1 -6.69 15.69 15.69
N GLU A 2 -5.38 15.87 15.78
CA GLU A 2 -4.52 15.85 14.60
C GLU A 2 -4.57 14.41 14.07
N LEU A 3 -5.02 14.23 12.83
CA LEU A 3 -4.92 12.93 12.17
C LEU A 3 -3.44 12.52 12.20
N PRO A 4 -3.10 11.26 12.54
CA PRO A 4 -1.74 10.79 12.37
C PRO A 4 -1.32 11.02 10.92
N ASP A 5 -0.06 11.43 10.74
CA ASP A 5 0.59 11.37 9.43
C ASP A 5 0.37 9.96 8.85
N GLN A 6 -0.43 9.87 7.78
CA GLN A 6 -0.85 8.61 7.18
C GLN A 6 0.36 7.76 6.81
N GLN A 7 1.44 8.40 6.37
CA GLN A 7 2.70 7.76 6.02
C GLN A 7 3.30 7.04 7.25
N ALA A 8 3.48 7.78 8.34
CA ALA A 8 4.02 7.23 9.58
C ALA A 8 3.12 6.12 10.16
N PHE A 9 1.81 6.21 9.98
CA PHE A 9 0.89 5.16 10.41
C PHE A 9 1.10 3.86 9.61
N ILE A 10 1.16 3.94 8.28
CA ILE A 10 1.36 2.77 7.41
C ILE A 10 2.70 2.10 7.70
N ASP A 11 3.79 2.88 7.72
CA ASP A 11 5.13 2.37 8.00
C ASP A 11 5.19 1.64 9.34
N ARG A 12 4.61 2.24 10.38
CA ARG A 12 4.58 1.66 11.73
C ARG A 12 3.79 0.36 11.76
N LYS A 13 2.56 0.34 11.22
CA LYS A 13 1.73 -0.87 11.23
C LYS A 13 2.35 -2.01 10.41
N ALA A 14 2.98 -1.71 9.28
CA ALA A 14 3.70 -2.71 8.49
C ALA A 14 4.89 -3.29 9.26
N ARG A 15 5.70 -2.47 9.95
CA ARG A 15 6.82 -2.94 10.79
C ARG A 15 6.35 -3.80 11.96
N GLU A 16 5.33 -3.32 12.69
CA GLU A 16 4.72 -4.10 13.77
C GLU A 16 4.22 -5.46 13.26
N ASN A 17 3.59 -5.50 12.07
CA ASN A 17 3.09 -6.74 11.48
C ASN A 17 4.22 -7.74 11.14
N ILE A 18 5.41 -7.25 10.77
CA ILE A 18 6.59 -8.09 10.49
C ILE A 18 7.20 -8.62 11.80
N GLU A 19 7.23 -7.78 12.84
CA GLU A 19 7.85 -8.11 14.13
C GLU A 19 6.98 -9.02 15.00
N HIS A 20 5.65 -8.94 14.87
CA HIS A 20 4.71 -9.72 15.67
C HIS A 20 4.49 -11.13 15.10
N PRO A 21 4.59 -12.20 15.92
CA PRO A 21 4.41 -13.59 15.46
C PRO A 21 3.03 -13.87 14.86
N ASP A 22 2.01 -13.16 15.33
CA ASP A 22 0.62 -13.33 14.91
C ASP A 22 0.24 -12.45 13.70
N GLY A 23 1.07 -11.45 13.37
CA GLY A 23 0.91 -10.56 12.21
C GLY A 23 -0.52 -10.02 12.01
N THR A 24 -1.05 -9.28 12.98
CA THR A 24 -2.47 -8.84 13.01
C THR A 24 -2.67 -7.36 12.63
N GLN A 25 -1.60 -6.64 12.34
CA GLN A 25 -1.61 -5.20 12.03
C GLN A 25 -1.83 -4.92 10.54
N MET A 26 -1.77 -5.94 9.69
CA MET A 26 -1.99 -5.83 8.24
C MET A 26 -2.86 -6.97 7.72
N ASP A 27 -4.02 -6.59 7.19
CA ASP A 27 -4.96 -7.47 6.49
C ASP A 27 -5.01 -7.16 5.00
N GLY A 28 -5.45 -8.13 4.19
CA GLY A 28 -5.64 -7.97 2.75
C GLY A 28 -7.06 -8.32 2.30
N SER A 29 -7.56 -7.60 1.31
CA SER A 29 -8.79 -7.99 0.62
C SER A 29 -8.58 -9.28 -0.17
N ARG A 30 -9.66 -9.99 -0.50
CA ARG A 30 -9.58 -11.14 -1.41
C ARG A 30 -8.95 -10.78 -2.76
N HIS A 31 -9.21 -9.57 -3.25
CA HIS A 31 -8.62 -9.09 -4.49
C HIS A 31 -7.11 -8.89 -4.35
N ALA A 32 -6.64 -8.25 -3.27
CA ALA A 32 -5.20 -8.10 -3.00
C ALA A 32 -4.49 -9.47 -2.93
N ILE A 33 -5.08 -10.45 -2.26
CA ILE A 33 -4.54 -11.82 -2.18
C ILE A 33 -4.46 -12.46 -3.58
N THR A 34 -5.49 -12.31 -4.41
CA THR A 34 -5.46 -12.80 -5.80
C THR A 34 -4.35 -12.16 -6.61
N GLU A 35 -4.18 -10.83 -6.55
CA GLU A 35 -3.13 -10.12 -7.28
C GLU A 35 -1.74 -10.55 -6.80
N MET A 36 -1.53 -10.74 -5.50
CA MET A 36 -0.26 -11.26 -4.97
C MET A 36 0.08 -12.62 -5.55
N ILE A 37 -0.88 -13.53 -5.63
CA ILE A 37 -0.67 -14.87 -6.20
C ILE A 37 -0.33 -14.76 -7.69
N GLN A 38 -1.05 -13.90 -8.44
CA GLN A 38 -0.83 -13.71 -9.87
C GLN A 38 0.55 -13.10 -10.19
N ASP A 39 0.98 -12.13 -9.38
CA ASP A 39 2.28 -11.44 -9.52
C ASP A 39 3.44 -12.15 -8.80
N GLN A 40 3.19 -13.36 -8.26
CA GLN A 40 4.15 -14.20 -7.53
C GLN A 40 4.82 -13.45 -6.36
N LEU A 41 4.02 -12.66 -5.64
CA LEU A 41 4.44 -11.89 -4.48
C LEU A 41 4.18 -12.67 -3.19
N THR A 42 5.19 -12.73 -2.35
CA THR A 42 5.05 -13.26 -0.99
C THR A 42 4.47 -12.21 -0.05
N ARG A 43 3.86 -12.66 1.05
CA ARG A 43 3.39 -11.77 2.12
C ARG A 43 4.53 -10.89 2.67
N SER A 44 5.70 -11.49 2.92
CA SER A 44 6.87 -10.78 3.45
C SER A 44 7.39 -9.69 2.51
N GLU A 45 7.39 -9.92 1.20
CA GLU A 45 7.77 -8.89 0.23
C GLU A 45 6.82 -7.69 0.26
N VAL A 46 5.50 -7.93 0.35
CA VAL A 46 4.51 -6.86 0.43
C VAL A 46 4.65 -6.09 1.74
N GLU A 47 4.74 -6.79 2.87
CA GLU A 47 4.92 -6.16 4.20
C GLU A 47 6.18 -5.29 4.23
N THR A 48 7.30 -5.81 3.73
CA THR A 48 8.56 -5.07 3.67
C THR A 48 8.43 -3.85 2.76
N ALA A 49 7.77 -4.00 1.61
CA ALA A 49 7.54 -2.89 0.69
C ALA A 49 6.64 -1.79 1.29
N LEU A 50 5.72 -2.15 2.20
CA LEU A 50 4.85 -1.20 2.92
C LEU A 50 5.50 -0.59 4.16
N ALA A 51 6.50 -1.25 4.75
CA ALA A 51 7.29 -0.74 5.88
C ALA A 51 8.26 0.40 5.49
N ASP A 52 8.48 0.62 4.20
CA ASP A 52 9.31 1.68 3.61
C ASP A 52 8.67 2.13 2.27
N CYS A 53 7.42 2.60 2.36
CA CYS A 53 6.67 3.06 1.20
C CYS A 53 6.56 4.59 1.16
N GLU A 54 6.03 5.11 0.07
CA GLU A 54 5.70 6.53 -0.08
C GLU A 54 4.24 6.67 -0.50
N ILE A 55 3.45 7.45 0.22
CA ILE A 55 2.12 7.86 -0.23
C ILE A 55 2.28 8.76 -1.45
N ILE A 56 1.73 8.33 -2.59
CA ILE A 56 1.79 9.07 -3.86
C ILE A 56 0.43 9.65 -4.26
N GLU A 57 -0.68 9.12 -3.74
CA GLU A 57 -2.01 9.73 -3.86
C GLU A 57 -2.81 9.51 -2.58
N ASP A 58 -3.46 10.55 -2.08
CA ASP A 58 -4.41 10.47 -0.98
C ASP A 58 -5.85 10.46 -1.52
N TYR A 59 -6.65 9.48 -1.09
CA TYR A 59 -8.04 9.34 -1.50
C TYR A 59 -8.98 9.65 -0.33
N PRO A 60 -9.74 10.76 -0.41
CA PRO A 60 -10.62 11.15 0.68
C PRO A 60 -11.80 10.18 0.87
N THR A 61 -12.29 10.12 2.11
CA THR A 61 -13.37 9.24 2.59
C THR A 61 -14.75 9.53 2.00
N THR A 62 -14.94 10.61 1.25
CA THR A 62 -16.25 11.10 0.78
C THR A 62 -17.08 10.04 0.03
N HIS A 63 -16.43 8.99 -0.50
CA HIS A 63 -17.08 7.86 -1.17
C HIS A 63 -16.59 6.48 -0.70
N ARG A 64 -15.86 6.39 0.42
CA ARG A 64 -15.24 5.15 0.90
C ARG A 64 -15.45 4.95 2.40
N SER A 65 -15.56 3.70 2.83
CA SER A 65 -15.79 3.33 4.24
C SER A 65 -14.60 3.64 5.15
N LEU A 66 -13.39 3.76 4.57
CA LEU A 66 -12.14 4.12 5.25
C LEU A 66 -11.36 5.09 4.36
N PRO A 67 -10.53 5.98 4.93
CA PRO A 67 -9.55 6.73 4.17
C PRO A 67 -8.58 5.73 3.57
N ASP A 68 -8.30 5.85 2.29
CA ASP A 68 -7.26 5.05 1.65
C ASP A 68 -6.33 5.91 0.82
N CYS A 69 -5.14 5.38 0.57
CA CYS A 69 -4.11 6.05 -0.17
C CYS A 69 -3.47 5.07 -1.14
N LEU A 70 -2.96 5.58 -2.25
CA LEU A 70 -2.07 4.83 -3.11
C LEU A 70 -0.65 5.03 -2.60
N VAL A 71 0.01 3.93 -2.27
CA VAL A 71 1.41 3.91 -1.85
C VAL A 71 2.30 3.27 -2.91
N LEU A 72 3.54 3.74 -2.96
CA LEU A 72 4.63 3.21 -3.75
C LEU A 72 5.65 2.57 -2.82
N GLY A 73 5.71 1.24 -2.82
CA GLY A 73 6.76 0.46 -2.17
C GLY A 73 7.84 0.01 -3.15
N ARG A 74 8.82 -0.73 -2.62
CA ARG A 74 9.88 -1.38 -3.40
C ARG A 74 10.01 -2.85 -3.01
N LEU A 75 9.96 -3.71 -4.01
CA LEU A 75 10.31 -5.13 -3.92
C LEU A 75 11.83 -5.33 -4.01
N PRO A 76 12.34 -6.55 -3.82
CA PRO A 76 13.73 -6.88 -4.10
C PRO A 76 14.16 -6.41 -5.49
N ASN A 77 15.43 -6.01 -5.60
CA ASN A 77 16.01 -5.39 -6.81
C ASN A 77 15.32 -4.08 -7.23
N THR A 78 14.76 -3.33 -6.28
CA THR A 78 14.18 -1.98 -6.48
C THR A 78 12.97 -1.94 -7.43
N GLN A 79 12.31 -3.07 -7.66
CA GLN A 79 11.12 -3.11 -8.50
C GLN A 79 9.96 -2.39 -7.81
N PRO A 80 9.20 -1.52 -8.50
CA PRO A 80 8.13 -0.77 -7.88
C PRO A 80 6.92 -1.66 -7.58
N LEU A 81 6.26 -1.37 -6.46
CA LEU A 81 4.99 -1.98 -6.09
C LEU A 81 3.99 -0.88 -5.73
N HIS A 82 2.81 -0.91 -6.33
CA HIS A 82 1.71 -0.06 -5.92
C HIS A 82 0.75 -0.87 -5.05
N ALA A 83 0.27 -0.24 -3.98
CA ALA A 83 -0.80 -0.79 -3.17
C ALA A 83 -1.79 0.31 -2.81
N VAL A 84 -3.08 -0.04 -2.73
CA VAL A 84 -4.08 0.83 -2.11
C VAL A 84 -4.24 0.37 -0.67
N ALA A 85 -3.83 1.21 0.27
CA ALA A 85 -3.88 0.93 1.70
C ALA A 85 -4.96 1.78 2.37
N ALA A 86 -5.95 1.11 2.96
CA ALA A 86 -6.93 1.74 3.82
C ALA A 86 -6.42 1.77 5.26
N ILE A 87 -6.62 2.92 5.93
CA ILE A 87 -6.20 3.13 7.30
C ILE A 87 -7.41 2.91 8.22
N ASP A 88 -7.33 1.90 9.10
CA ASP A 88 -8.37 1.54 10.07
C ASP A 88 -7.86 1.84 11.48
N GLU A 89 -7.78 3.14 11.83
CA GLU A 89 -7.30 3.60 13.15
C GLU A 89 -8.10 2.99 14.31
N ALA A 90 -9.41 2.80 14.11
CA ALA A 90 -10.29 2.24 15.13
C ALA A 90 -9.90 0.80 15.54
N ARG A 91 -9.23 0.06 14.63
CA ARG A 91 -8.70 -1.28 14.88
C ARG A 91 -7.18 -1.33 14.93
N ASP A 92 -6.52 -0.17 14.94
CA ASP A 92 -5.06 0.01 14.93
C ASP A 92 -4.34 -0.89 13.89
N ARG A 93 -4.81 -0.83 12.64
CA ARG A 93 -4.29 -1.66 11.53
C ARG A 93 -4.40 -0.98 10.18
N ILE A 94 -3.71 -1.54 9.19
CA ILE A 94 -3.91 -1.22 7.77
C ILE A 94 -4.62 -2.36 7.05
N PHE A 95 -5.42 -2.02 6.04
CA PHE A 95 -6.11 -2.97 5.19
C PHE A 95 -5.76 -2.75 3.72
N VAL A 96 -5.10 -3.72 3.11
CA VAL A 96 -4.65 -3.63 1.71
C VAL A 96 -5.80 -4.00 0.78
N VAL A 97 -6.31 -3.01 0.05
CA VAL A 97 -7.46 -3.16 -0.85
C VAL A 97 -7.04 -3.86 -2.14
N THR A 98 -5.93 -3.45 -2.74
CA THR A 98 -5.35 -4.05 -3.95
C THR A 98 -3.85 -3.80 -4.01
N ILE A 99 -3.13 -4.60 -4.79
CA ILE A 99 -1.70 -4.51 -5.03
C ILE A 99 -1.47 -4.74 -6.53
N TYR A 100 -0.56 -4.00 -7.15
CA TYR A 100 -0.17 -4.23 -8.54
C TYR A 100 1.21 -3.65 -8.85
N ARG A 101 1.89 -4.17 -9.87
CA ARG A 101 3.09 -3.54 -10.42
C ARG A 101 2.70 -2.37 -11.34
N PRO A 102 3.22 -1.14 -11.13
CA PRO A 102 2.87 -0.03 -11.99
C PRO A 102 3.37 -0.25 -13.43
N SER A 103 2.57 0.17 -14.40
CA SER A 103 2.88 0.07 -15.82
C SER A 103 3.39 1.39 -16.40
N PRO A 104 4.40 1.40 -17.29
CA PRO A 104 4.88 2.61 -17.97
C PRO A 104 3.84 3.25 -18.89
N LYS A 105 2.71 2.55 -19.15
CA LYS A 105 1.55 3.10 -19.85
C LYS A 105 0.79 4.15 -19.02
N ARG A 106 0.84 4.03 -17.69
CA ARG A 106 0.05 4.86 -16.75
C ARG A 106 0.91 5.76 -15.87
N TRP A 107 2.20 5.44 -15.74
CA TRP A 107 3.11 6.08 -14.81
C TRP A 107 4.37 6.56 -15.53
N GLU A 108 4.91 7.68 -15.07
CA GLU A 108 6.23 8.15 -15.47
C GLU A 108 7.33 7.23 -14.93
N HIS A 109 8.57 7.45 -15.38
CA HIS A 109 9.73 6.63 -15.01
C HIS A 109 10.05 6.64 -13.51
N ASP A 110 9.53 7.61 -12.75
CA ASP A 110 9.65 7.69 -11.29
C ASP A 110 8.74 6.71 -10.53
N TRP A 111 7.78 6.09 -11.24
CA TRP A 111 6.69 5.26 -10.72
C TRP A 111 5.78 5.96 -9.70
N ARG A 112 5.85 7.29 -9.60
CA ARG A 112 5.06 8.11 -8.67
C ARG A 112 4.06 8.99 -9.39
N THR A 113 4.44 9.50 -10.55
CA THR A 113 3.67 10.51 -11.27
C THR A 113 2.79 9.82 -12.32
N ARG A 114 1.47 10.03 -12.27
CA ARG A 114 0.57 9.54 -13.32
C ARG A 114 0.84 10.28 -14.62
N LYS A 115 0.83 9.53 -15.73
CA LYS A 115 0.74 10.13 -17.06
C LYS A 115 -0.63 10.76 -17.23
N SER A 116 -0.65 12.02 -17.64
CA SER A 116 -1.87 12.66 -18.11
C SER A 116 -2.36 11.98 -19.38
N LEU A 117 -3.68 11.81 -19.55
CA LEU A 117 -4.30 11.29 -20.78
C LEU A 117 -4.14 12.22 -22.00
N LEU A 118 -3.30 13.26 -21.92
CA LEU A 118 -3.07 14.27 -22.95
C LEU A 118 -1.69 14.17 -23.63
N SER A 119 -0.91 13.10 -23.39
CA SER A 119 0.39 12.87 -24.06
C SER A 119 0.28 11.96 -25.27
#